data_AF-A0A1V4TUH0-F1
#
_entry.id   AF-A0A1V4TUH0-F1
#
_cell.length_a   1.000
_cell.length_b   1.000
_cell.length_c   1.000
_cell.angle_alpha   90.00
_cell.angle_beta   90.00
_cell.angle_gamma   90.00
#
_symmetry.space_group_name_H-M   'P 1'
#
loop_
_entity.id
_entity.type
_entity.pdbx_description
1 polymer ?
#
loop_
_entity_poly.entity_id
_entity_poly.type
_entity_poly.pdbx_seq_one_letter_code
_entity_poly.pdbx_strand_id
1 'polypeptide(L)'
;MVKVLKPNGTVKKVQPKKEEVVKETAKKAPAKSAKQAPQLDLREESLRMLAQFYLGEMDLSMKMRQMTVASGKQPPEWMAALEILKEIIIKTEHPDQKLKMYQAMVDLLAKTGQKEDLRTIQEIIARYNLKSFKDMGFERVEIECAKDACPACRKMAGKRLRIDEAMETMPIPCRDCGKEMDAVKGYCRCRYFAIF
;
A
#
# COMPACT_ATOMS: atom_id res chain seq x y z
N MET A 1 -23.35 -34.36 -44.75
CA MET A 1 -22.69 -33.90 -45.99
C MET A 1 -23.00 -32.43 -46.20
N VAL A 2 -22.07 -31.52 -45.89
CA VAL A 2 -22.20 -30.09 -46.21
C VAL A 2 -20.86 -29.62 -46.77
N LYS A 3 -20.94 -29.00 -47.96
CA LYS A 3 -19.84 -28.73 -48.89
C LYS A 3 -18.97 -27.57 -48.40
N VAL A 4 -17.66 -27.80 -48.43
CA VAL A 4 -16.59 -26.81 -48.28
C VAL A 4 -16.57 -25.89 -49.50
N LEU A 5 -16.51 -24.58 -49.29
CA LEU A 5 -16.19 -23.58 -50.32
C LEU A 5 -15.00 -22.75 -49.84
N LYS A 6 -13.84 -22.98 -50.47
CA LYS A 6 -12.72 -22.04 -50.55
C LYS A 6 -12.93 -21.13 -51.77
N PRO A 7 -12.42 -19.90 -51.74
CA PRO A 7 -11.84 -19.34 -52.96
C PRO A 7 -10.37 -18.93 -52.80
N ASN A 8 -9.64 -19.26 -53.86
CA ASN A 8 -8.28 -18.91 -54.18
C ASN A 8 -8.10 -17.40 -54.40
N GLY A 9 -6.91 -16.88 -54.10
CA GLY A 9 -6.49 -15.55 -54.51
C GLY A 9 -4.99 -15.36 -54.36
N THR A 10 -4.26 -15.59 -55.44
CA THR A 10 -2.80 -15.55 -55.59
C THR A 10 -2.23 -14.13 -55.67
N VAL A 11 -1.16 -13.92 -54.92
CA VAL A 11 0.07 -13.12 -55.12
C VAL A 11 0.09 -11.95 -56.12
N LYS A 12 0.48 -10.76 -55.65
CA LYS A 12 1.35 -9.84 -56.42
C LYS A 12 2.50 -9.31 -55.55
N LYS A 13 3.72 -9.72 -55.90
CA LYS A 13 4.98 -9.07 -55.51
C LYS A 13 5.09 -7.72 -56.23
N VAL A 14 5.39 -6.65 -55.49
CA VAL A 14 5.92 -5.41 -56.04
C VAL A 14 7.06 -4.93 -55.13
N GLN A 15 8.27 -5.03 -55.64
CA GLN A 15 9.41 -4.14 -55.39
C GLN A 15 9.92 -3.72 -56.78
N PRO A 16 10.79 -2.70 -56.97
CA PRO A 16 11.43 -1.80 -56.01
C PRO A 16 11.34 -0.31 -56.42
N LYS A 17 11.85 0.62 -55.59
CA LYS A 17 12.64 1.76 -56.08
C LYS A 17 13.62 2.25 -55.00
N LYS A 18 14.88 2.36 -55.44
CA LYS A 18 16.05 2.93 -54.76
C LYS A 18 16.01 4.46 -54.84
N GLU A 19 16.97 5.06 -54.12
CA GLU A 19 17.40 6.48 -54.08
C GLU A 19 16.61 7.31 -53.07
N GLU A 20 17.22 8.05 -52.12
CA GLU A 20 18.52 8.73 -52.17
C GLU A 20 19.06 8.98 -50.74
N VAL A 21 20.39 9.15 -50.68
CA VAL A 21 21.19 9.40 -49.49
C VAL A 21 21.13 10.87 -49.12
N VAL A 22 20.66 11.20 -47.91
CA VAL A 22 21.03 12.46 -47.23
C VAL A 22 21.55 12.13 -45.84
N LYS A 23 22.86 12.32 -45.67
CA LYS A 23 23.56 12.31 -44.40
C LYS A 23 23.21 13.59 -43.63
N GLU A 24 22.49 13.47 -42.52
CA GLU A 24 22.54 14.45 -41.45
C GLU A 24 23.09 13.79 -40.18
N THR A 25 24.35 14.13 -39.90
CA THR A 25 25.06 13.81 -38.67
C THR A 25 24.51 14.66 -37.51
N ALA A 26 23.42 14.20 -36.89
CA ALA A 26 23.02 14.67 -35.57
C ALA A 26 23.72 13.81 -34.49
N LYS A 27 24.76 14.38 -33.87
CA LYS A 27 25.40 13.84 -32.65
C LYS A 27 24.34 13.73 -31.55
N LYS A 28 23.70 12.56 -31.40
CA LYS A 28 22.91 12.24 -30.21
C LYS A 28 23.85 12.12 -29.02
N ALA A 29 23.77 13.10 -28.13
CA ALA A 29 24.38 13.04 -26.81
C ALA A 29 23.93 11.75 -26.09
N PRO A 30 24.81 11.11 -25.29
CA PRO A 30 24.45 9.90 -24.56
C PRO A 30 23.29 10.21 -23.62
N ALA A 31 22.19 9.47 -23.81
CA ALA A 31 21.06 9.46 -22.90
C ALA A 31 21.61 9.12 -21.50
N LYS A 32 21.57 10.11 -20.59
CA LYS A 32 21.84 9.90 -19.17
C LYS A 32 20.93 8.76 -18.72
N SER A 33 21.54 7.64 -18.34
CA SER A 33 20.87 6.52 -17.72
C SER A 33 20.05 7.05 -16.56
N ALA A 34 18.73 6.95 -16.67
CA ALA A 34 17.84 7.19 -15.55
C ALA A 34 18.29 6.26 -14.43
N LYS A 35 18.77 6.84 -13.32
CA LYS A 35 19.08 6.14 -12.08
C LYS A 35 17.86 5.27 -11.76
N GLN A 36 17.98 3.95 -11.96
CA GLN A 36 16.95 3.02 -11.53
C GLN A 36 16.75 3.26 -10.03
N ALA A 37 15.50 3.53 -9.64
CA ALA A 37 15.16 3.67 -8.24
C ALA A 37 15.67 2.41 -7.51
N PRO A 38 16.26 2.56 -6.30
CA PRO A 38 16.77 1.41 -5.55
C PRO A 38 15.66 0.37 -5.39
N GLN A 39 15.92 -0.87 -5.82
CA GLN A 39 15.01 -1.98 -5.58
C GLN A 39 14.87 -2.15 -4.07
N LEU A 40 13.65 -2.06 -3.57
CA LEU A 40 13.35 -2.22 -2.15
C LEU A 40 13.52 -3.69 -1.77
N ASP A 41 14.41 -3.98 -0.81
CA ASP A 41 14.58 -5.34 -0.28
C ASP A 41 13.40 -5.66 0.66
N LEU A 42 12.46 -6.45 0.14
CA LEU A 42 11.26 -6.87 0.85
C LEU A 42 11.58 -7.70 2.10
N ARG A 43 12.66 -8.48 2.07
CA ARG A 43 13.07 -9.31 3.21
C ARG A 43 13.61 -8.41 4.31
N GLU A 44 14.51 -7.48 3.97
CA GLU A 44 15.08 -6.56 4.94
C GLU A 44 14.00 -5.71 5.61
N GLU A 45 13.05 -5.16 4.85
CA GLU A 45 11.96 -4.37 5.42
C GLU A 45 11.02 -5.20 6.31
N SER A 46 10.76 -6.46 5.93
CA SER A 46 9.97 -7.38 6.75
C SER A 46 10.65 -7.69 8.08
N LEU A 47 11.95 -7.99 8.06
CA LEU A 47 12.74 -8.25 9.27
C LEU A 47 12.89 -7.01 10.14
N ARG A 48 13.11 -5.83 9.53
CA ARG A 48 13.19 -4.56 10.26
C ARG A 48 11.90 -4.24 10.99
N MET A 49 10.74 -4.51 10.36
CA MET A 49 9.45 -4.36 11.00
C MET A 49 9.26 -5.37 12.15
N LEU A 50 9.54 -6.65 11.91
CA LEU A 50 9.42 -7.72 12.91
C LEU A 50 10.34 -7.49 14.13
N ALA A 51 11.54 -6.97 13.91
CA ALA A 51 12.50 -6.65 14.96
C ALA A 51 11.97 -5.65 16.00
N GLN A 52 11.02 -4.77 15.63
CA GLN A 52 10.35 -3.85 16.57
C GLN A 52 9.56 -4.58 17.66
N PHE A 53 9.23 -5.86 17.42
CA PHE A 53 8.46 -6.72 18.30
C PHE A 53 9.26 -7.94 18.77
N TYR A 54 10.59 -7.86 18.73
CA TYR A 54 11.52 -8.92 19.15
C TYR A 54 11.39 -10.23 18.34
N LEU A 55 10.97 -10.11 17.08
CA LEU A 55 10.86 -11.22 16.13
C LEU A 55 11.98 -11.13 15.10
N GLY A 56 12.50 -12.29 14.69
CA GLY A 56 13.68 -12.36 13.84
C GLY A 56 13.49 -13.21 12.58
N GLU A 57 14.63 -13.55 11.98
CA GLU A 57 14.70 -14.37 10.76
C GLU A 57 14.15 -15.78 10.96
N MET A 58 14.35 -16.35 12.14
CA MET A 58 13.81 -17.67 12.49
C MET A 58 12.28 -17.66 12.43
N ASP A 59 11.62 -16.69 13.05
CA ASP A 59 10.15 -16.58 13.06
C ASP A 59 9.60 -16.42 11.63
N LEU A 60 10.23 -15.55 10.84
CA LEU A 60 9.85 -15.33 9.44
C LEU A 60 9.98 -16.61 8.62
N SER A 61 11.12 -17.30 8.71
CA SER A 61 11.37 -18.54 7.96
C SER A 61 10.41 -19.67 8.35
N MET A 62 10.12 -19.82 9.65
CA MET A 62 9.14 -20.79 10.13
C MET A 62 7.76 -20.48 9.58
N LYS A 63 7.32 -19.21 9.58
CA LYS A 63 6.01 -18.84 9.05
C LYS A 63 5.91 -19.08 7.55
N MET A 64 6.92 -18.69 6.78
CA MET A 64 6.96 -18.93 5.34
C MET A 64 6.87 -20.43 5.04
N ARG A 65 7.56 -21.28 5.81
CA ARG A 65 7.46 -22.74 5.68
C ARG A 65 6.05 -23.25 5.96
N GLN A 66 5.42 -22.79 7.05
CA GLN A 66 4.03 -23.16 7.39
C GLN A 66 3.06 -22.79 6.25
N MET A 67 3.16 -21.57 5.74
CA MET A 67 2.33 -21.11 4.62
C MET A 67 2.61 -21.87 3.32
N THR A 68 3.86 -22.26 3.07
CA THR A 68 4.24 -23.08 1.92
C THR A 68 3.62 -24.47 2.00
N VAL A 69 3.63 -25.09 3.18
CA VAL A 69 2.98 -26.38 3.40
C VAL A 69 1.46 -26.28 3.21
N ALA A 70 0.84 -25.20 3.68
CA ALA A 70 -0.60 -25.01 3.58
C ALA A 70 -1.09 -24.68 2.15
N SER A 71 -0.34 -23.86 1.40
CA SER A 71 -0.77 -23.37 0.08
C SER A 71 -0.10 -24.08 -1.11
N GLY A 72 0.95 -24.87 -0.86
CA GLY A 72 1.78 -25.48 -1.89
C GLY A 72 2.70 -24.50 -2.63
N LYS A 73 2.72 -23.21 -2.24
CA LYS A 73 3.53 -22.17 -2.88
C LYS A 73 4.28 -21.37 -1.83
N GLN A 74 5.51 -20.96 -2.15
CA GLN A 74 6.28 -20.09 -1.27
C GLN A 74 5.66 -18.70 -1.26
N PRO A 75 5.20 -18.19 -0.10
CA PRO A 75 4.62 -16.85 -0.03
C PRO A 75 5.72 -15.77 -0.10
N PRO A 76 5.39 -14.54 -0.51
CA PRO A 76 6.26 -13.40 -0.31
C PRO A 76 6.56 -13.17 1.18
N GLU A 77 7.77 -12.73 1.50
CA GLU A 77 8.26 -12.50 2.87
C GLU A 77 7.37 -11.51 3.64
N TRP A 78 6.98 -10.42 3.00
CA TRP A 78 6.13 -9.40 3.62
C TRP A 78 4.77 -9.96 4.03
N MET A 79 4.22 -10.91 3.27
CA MET A 79 2.94 -11.54 3.58
C MET A 79 3.07 -12.42 4.81
N ALA A 80 4.14 -13.22 4.90
CA ALA A 80 4.42 -14.02 6.09
C ALA A 80 4.64 -13.14 7.32
N ALA A 81 5.32 -12.01 7.18
CA ALA A 81 5.51 -11.05 8.27
C ALA A 81 4.19 -10.44 8.77
N LEU A 82 3.28 -10.08 7.86
CA LEU A 82 1.94 -9.60 8.23
C LEU A 82 1.12 -10.67 8.96
N GLU A 83 1.19 -11.94 8.52
CA GLU A 83 0.49 -13.04 9.19
C GLU A 83 1.02 -13.28 10.61
N ILE A 84 2.34 -13.16 10.83
CA ILE A 84 2.92 -13.20 12.17
C ILE A 84 2.32 -12.09 13.04
N LEU A 85 2.28 -10.85 12.55
CA LEU A 85 1.72 -9.73 13.30
C LEU A 85 0.23 -9.93 13.61
N LYS A 86 -0.57 -10.42 12.64
CA LYS A 86 -2.00 -10.72 12.88
C LYS A 86 -2.18 -11.70 14.03
N GLU A 87 -1.39 -12.78 14.07
CA GLU A 87 -1.46 -13.77 15.15
C GLU A 87 -1.10 -13.19 16.52
N ILE A 88 -0.11 -12.29 16.55
CA ILE A 88 0.31 -11.64 17.79
C ILE A 88 -0.73 -10.59 18.24
N ILE A 89 -1.30 -9.82 17.32
CA ILE A 89 -2.36 -8.83 17.61
C ILE A 89 -3.56 -9.49 18.28
N ILE A 90 -3.96 -10.69 17.83
CA ILE A 90 -5.07 -11.45 18.43
C ILE A 90 -4.76 -11.79 19.89
N LYS A 91 -3.52 -12.21 20.17
CA LYS A 91 -3.06 -12.62 21.51
C LYS A 91 -2.72 -11.45 22.43
N THR A 92 -2.41 -10.28 21.87
CA THR A 92 -2.06 -9.09 22.64
C THR A 92 -3.30 -8.57 23.36
N GLU A 93 -3.16 -8.16 24.62
CA GLU A 93 -4.27 -7.53 25.36
C GLU A 93 -4.12 -6.00 25.37
N HIS A 94 -2.88 -5.52 25.48
CA HIS A 94 -2.60 -4.10 25.64
C HIS A 94 -2.96 -3.30 24.37
N PRO A 95 -3.86 -2.29 24.45
CA PRO A 95 -4.35 -1.56 23.28
C PRO A 95 -3.24 -0.83 22.54
N ASP A 96 -2.31 -0.19 23.25
CA ASP A 96 -1.21 0.56 22.62
C ASP A 96 -0.25 -0.37 21.86
N GLN A 97 -0.07 -1.60 22.31
CA GLN A 97 0.77 -2.58 21.60
C GLN A 97 0.07 -3.02 20.31
N LYS A 98 -1.26 -3.27 20.35
CA LYS A 98 -2.04 -3.54 19.12
C LYS A 98 -1.94 -2.39 18.12
N LEU A 99 -2.11 -1.17 18.59
CA LEU A 99 -2.00 0.03 17.74
C LEU A 99 -0.62 0.13 17.09
N LYS A 100 0.46 -0.10 17.84
CA LYS A 100 1.82 -0.15 17.28
C LYS A 100 1.98 -1.23 16.21
N MET A 101 1.42 -2.42 16.43
CA MET A 101 1.47 -3.52 15.45
C MET A 101 0.66 -3.20 14.18
N TYR A 102 -0.55 -2.66 14.31
CA TYR A 102 -1.32 -2.21 13.14
C TYR A 102 -0.60 -1.11 12.36
N GLN A 103 0.02 -0.15 13.07
CA GLN A 103 0.82 0.89 12.44
C GLN A 103 2.00 0.32 11.66
N ALA A 104 2.70 -0.67 12.23
CA ALA A 104 3.79 -1.38 11.57
C ALA A 104 3.31 -2.13 10.31
N MET A 105 2.13 -2.75 10.35
CA MET A 105 1.51 -3.38 9.17
C MET A 105 1.25 -2.36 8.05
N VAL A 106 0.69 -1.19 8.38
CA VAL A 106 0.45 -0.10 7.41
C VAL A 106 1.76 0.39 6.79
N ASP A 107 2.81 0.54 7.60
CA ASP A 107 4.12 0.97 7.12
C ASP A 107 4.74 -0.03 6.15
N LEU A 108 4.64 -1.34 6.45
CA LEU A 108 5.12 -2.38 5.54
C LEU A 108 4.31 -2.39 4.24
N LEU A 109 2.98 -2.44 4.32
CA LEU A 109 2.10 -2.47 3.15
C LEU A 109 2.35 -1.27 2.22
N ALA A 110 2.58 -0.09 2.80
CA ALA A 110 2.89 1.10 2.03
C ALA A 110 4.23 1.00 1.30
N LYS A 111 5.26 0.43 1.95
CA LYS A 111 6.57 0.20 1.33
C LYS A 111 6.52 -0.86 0.23
N THR A 112 5.70 -1.90 0.41
CA THR A 112 5.53 -2.98 -0.59
C THR A 112 4.56 -2.61 -1.70
N GLY A 113 3.90 -1.45 -1.62
CA GLY A 113 2.94 -0.96 -2.61
C GLY A 113 1.60 -1.68 -2.60
N GLN A 114 1.31 -2.44 -1.54
CA GLN A 114 0.07 -3.20 -1.37
C GLN A 114 -1.03 -2.29 -0.81
N LYS A 115 -2.09 -2.06 -1.59
CA LYS A 115 -3.11 -1.05 -1.30
C LYS A 115 -4.42 -1.59 -0.73
N GLU A 116 -4.74 -2.84 -1.03
CA GLU A 116 -6.06 -3.43 -0.74
C GLU A 116 -6.37 -3.44 0.77
N ASP A 117 -5.35 -3.63 1.60
CA ASP A 117 -5.51 -3.72 3.06
C ASP A 117 -5.19 -2.42 3.82
N LEU A 118 -4.54 -1.44 3.17
CA LEU A 118 -4.05 -0.22 3.85
C LEU A 118 -5.19 0.54 4.52
N ARG A 119 -6.25 0.81 3.75
CA ARG A 119 -7.38 1.59 4.23
C ARG A 119 -8.11 0.89 5.38
N THR A 120 -8.33 -0.42 5.25
CA THR A 120 -9.00 -1.22 6.28
C THR A 120 -8.24 -1.17 7.60
N ILE A 121 -6.92 -1.35 7.57
CA ILE A 121 -6.10 -1.29 8.78
C ILE A 121 -6.06 0.13 9.36
N GLN A 122 -6.03 1.16 8.52
CA GLN A 122 -6.12 2.55 8.96
C GLN A 122 -7.46 2.88 9.62
N GLU A 123 -8.58 2.38 9.10
CA GLU A 123 -9.88 2.51 9.72
C GLU A 123 -9.91 1.81 11.10
N ILE A 124 -9.26 0.64 11.23
CA ILE A 124 -9.09 -0.04 12.53
C ILE A 124 -8.30 0.84 13.51
N ILE A 125 -7.15 1.37 13.11
CA ILE A 125 -6.33 2.29 13.94
C ILE A 125 -7.15 3.49 14.38
N ALA A 126 -7.87 4.11 13.45
CA ALA A 126 -8.73 5.26 13.70
C ALA A 126 -9.84 4.95 14.73
N ARG A 127 -10.51 3.79 14.61
CA ARG A 127 -11.52 3.34 15.59
C ARG A 127 -10.91 3.11 16.97
N TYR A 128 -9.74 2.50 17.06
CA TYR A 128 -9.05 2.29 18.34
C TYR A 128 -8.70 3.62 19.03
N ASN A 129 -8.21 4.60 18.26
CA ASN A 129 -7.92 5.94 18.80
C ASN A 129 -9.19 6.65 19.29
N LEU A 130 -10.27 6.63 18.50
CA LEU A 130 -11.56 7.20 18.91
C LEU A 130 -12.10 6.53 20.18
N LYS A 131 -12.04 5.21 20.26
CA LYS A 131 -12.44 4.46 21.45
C LYS A 131 -11.60 4.87 22.67
N SER A 132 -10.28 4.96 22.52
CA SER A 132 -9.39 5.41 23.59
C SER A 132 -9.74 6.82 24.07
N PHE A 133 -10.03 7.76 23.17
CA PHE A 133 -10.49 9.10 23.54
C PHE A 133 -11.83 9.06 24.31
N LYS A 134 -12.77 8.22 23.87
CA LYS A 134 -14.04 8.02 24.58
C LYS A 134 -13.83 7.44 25.99
N ASP A 135 -12.97 6.44 26.12
CA ASP A 135 -12.66 5.78 27.39
C ASP A 135 -11.95 6.75 28.36
N MET A 136 -11.21 7.74 27.85
CA MET A 136 -10.63 8.84 28.63
C MET A 136 -11.61 9.95 29.00
N GLY A 137 -12.87 9.88 28.55
CA GLY A 137 -13.93 10.84 28.89
C GLY A 137 -14.04 12.04 27.94
N PHE A 138 -13.36 12.04 26.79
CA PHE A 138 -13.57 13.07 25.77
C PHE A 138 -14.89 12.84 25.05
N GLU A 139 -15.59 13.93 24.72
CA GLU A 139 -16.84 13.87 23.93
C GLU A 139 -16.63 14.20 22.46
N ARG A 140 -15.57 14.95 22.15
CA ARG A 140 -15.34 15.57 20.83
C ARG A 140 -13.92 15.36 20.36
N VAL A 141 -13.79 15.30 19.03
CA VAL A 141 -12.51 15.22 18.33
C VAL A 141 -12.47 16.22 17.18
N GLU A 142 -11.28 16.67 16.85
CA GLU A 142 -10.98 17.47 15.68
C GLU A 142 -10.11 16.66 14.71
N ILE A 143 -10.35 16.79 13.41
CA ILE A 143 -9.52 16.13 12.39
C ILE A 143 -8.28 16.98 12.13
N GLU A 144 -7.11 16.46 12.50
CA GLU A 144 -5.82 17.02 12.17
C GLU A 144 -5.27 16.37 10.89
N CYS A 145 -4.97 17.20 9.89
CA CYS A 145 -4.38 16.74 8.64
C CYS A 145 -2.85 16.82 8.69
N ALA A 146 -2.17 15.82 8.12
CA ALA A 146 -0.72 15.91 7.92
C ALA A 146 -0.35 17.11 7.03
N LYS A 147 0.85 17.67 7.20
CA LYS A 147 1.33 18.84 6.43
C LYS A 147 1.25 18.64 4.91
N ASP A 148 1.45 17.42 4.47
CA ASP A 148 1.41 17.01 3.07
C ASP A 148 0.08 16.32 2.69
N ALA A 149 -0.99 16.51 3.47
CA ALA A 149 -2.31 15.95 3.19
C ALA A 149 -2.81 16.35 1.79
N CYS A 150 -3.48 15.39 1.13
CA CYS A 150 -4.07 15.60 -0.19
C CYS A 150 -5.22 16.63 -0.13
N PRO A 151 -5.63 17.21 -1.29
CA PRO A 151 -6.71 18.19 -1.33
C PRO A 151 -8.03 17.70 -0.71
N ALA A 152 -8.36 16.41 -0.85
CA ALA A 152 -9.57 15.82 -0.25
C ALA A 152 -9.49 15.83 1.29
N CYS A 153 -8.40 15.32 1.86
CA CYS A 153 -8.18 15.34 3.31
C CYS A 153 -8.17 16.77 3.87
N ARG A 154 -7.55 17.74 3.18
CA ARG A 154 -7.50 19.14 3.64
C ARG A 154 -8.87 19.77 3.84
N LYS A 155 -9.90 19.36 3.10
CA LYS A 155 -11.29 19.83 3.32
C LYS A 155 -11.86 19.38 4.66
N MET A 156 -11.30 18.31 5.24
CA MET A 156 -11.71 17.78 6.55
C MET A 156 -10.90 18.39 7.70
N ALA A 157 -9.83 19.13 7.42
CA ALA A 157 -8.98 19.73 8.44
C ALA A 157 -9.78 20.69 9.33
N GLY A 158 -9.64 20.54 10.64
CA GLY A 158 -10.34 21.36 11.62
C GLY A 158 -11.81 20.99 11.82
N LYS A 159 -12.34 19.98 11.12
CA LYS A 159 -13.72 19.52 11.34
C LYS A 159 -13.82 18.92 12.74
N ARG A 160 -14.73 19.46 13.55
CA ARG A 160 -15.05 18.99 14.90
C ARG A 160 -16.26 18.08 14.86
N LEU A 161 -16.15 16.93 15.52
CA LEU A 161 -17.17 15.88 15.52
C LEU A 161 -17.34 15.37 16.95
N ARG A 162 -18.54 14.89 17.27
CA ARG A 162 -18.69 14.03 18.46
C ARG A 162 -18.00 12.70 18.19
N ILE A 163 -17.44 12.07 19.22
CA ILE A 163 -16.74 10.79 19.03
C ILE A 163 -17.67 9.71 18.47
N ASP A 164 -18.91 9.65 18.93
CA ASP A 164 -19.91 8.70 18.41
C ASP A 164 -20.19 8.91 16.91
N GLU A 165 -20.38 10.17 16.50
CA GLU A 165 -20.55 10.54 15.09
C GLU A 165 -19.31 10.16 14.25
N ALA A 166 -18.11 10.39 14.78
CA ALA A 166 -16.85 10.04 14.11
C ALA A 166 -16.69 8.51 13.97
N MET A 167 -17.10 7.73 14.97
CA MET A 167 -17.06 6.26 14.93
C MET A 167 -18.07 5.67 13.93
N GLU A 168 -19.23 6.31 13.78
CA GLU A 168 -20.25 5.90 12.80
C GLU A 168 -19.84 6.26 11.36
N THR A 169 -19.43 7.51 11.15
CA THR A 169 -19.19 8.05 9.80
C THR A 169 -17.79 7.74 9.26
N MET A 170 -16.81 7.46 10.14
CA MET A 170 -15.41 7.20 9.80
C MET A 170 -14.85 8.12 8.71
N PRO A 171 -14.84 9.44 8.92
CA PRO A 171 -14.44 10.42 7.91
C PRO A 171 -12.97 10.32 7.49
N ILE A 172 -12.10 9.76 8.35
CA ILE A 172 -10.71 9.47 8.02
C ILE A 172 -10.38 7.98 8.28
N PRO A 173 -9.58 7.31 7.42
CA PRO A 173 -9.06 7.81 6.14
C PRO A 173 -10.18 8.19 5.14
N CYS A 174 -10.00 9.31 4.44
CA CYS A 174 -11.01 9.83 3.53
C CYS A 174 -11.17 8.87 2.34
N ARG A 175 -12.40 8.57 1.92
CA ARG A 175 -12.68 7.68 0.79
C ARG A 175 -11.97 8.11 -0.49
N ASP A 176 -11.86 9.42 -0.69
CA ASP A 176 -11.22 10.03 -1.87
C ASP A 176 -9.77 10.48 -1.57
N CYS A 177 -9.09 9.80 -0.65
CA CYS A 177 -7.72 10.14 -0.28
C CYS A 177 -6.76 9.89 -1.45
N GLY A 178 -6.29 10.97 -2.08
CA GLY A 178 -5.34 10.90 -3.19
C GLY A 178 -3.95 10.36 -2.82
N LYS A 179 -3.66 10.13 -1.53
CA LYS A 179 -2.40 9.49 -1.11
C LYS A 179 -2.42 7.97 -1.26
N GLU A 180 -3.56 7.33 -1.05
CA GLU A 180 -3.69 5.87 -1.22
C GLU A 180 -3.45 5.45 -2.69
N MET A 181 -3.58 6.39 -3.62
CA MET A 181 -3.42 6.14 -5.06
C MET A 181 -1.97 6.12 -5.54
N ASP A 182 -1.01 6.67 -4.79
CA ASP A 182 0.37 6.84 -5.28
C ASP A 182 1.36 6.13 -4.35
N ALA A 183 1.86 4.96 -4.77
CA ALA A 183 2.76 4.12 -3.97
C ALA A 183 4.05 4.87 -3.57
N VAL A 184 4.42 5.92 -4.32
CA VAL A 184 5.57 6.77 -4.03
C VAL A 184 5.27 7.82 -2.95
N LYS A 185 3.99 8.20 -2.76
CA LYS A 185 3.57 9.26 -1.81
C LYS A 185 3.11 8.72 -0.44
N GLY A 186 3.15 7.40 -0.24
CA GLY A 186 2.81 6.74 1.01
C GLY A 186 1.31 6.60 1.24
N TYR A 187 0.87 6.74 2.48
CA TYR A 187 -0.52 6.52 2.90
C TYR A 187 -1.12 7.75 3.63
N CYS A 188 -2.42 7.71 3.94
CA CYS A 188 -3.08 8.77 4.69
C CYS A 188 -2.56 8.89 6.13
N ARG A 189 -1.98 10.05 6.51
CA ARG A 189 -1.45 10.31 7.86
C ARG A 189 -2.30 11.29 8.68
N CYS A 190 -3.54 11.51 8.26
CA CYS A 190 -4.47 12.36 9.00
C CYS A 190 -4.99 11.59 10.22
N ARG A 191 -5.28 12.28 11.32
CA ARG A 191 -5.64 11.68 12.60
C ARG A 191 -6.69 12.49 13.33
N TYR A 192 -7.38 11.85 14.25
CA TYR A 192 -8.23 12.53 15.21
C TYR A 192 -7.39 13.07 16.36
N PHE A 193 -7.74 14.26 16.85
CA PHE A 193 -7.17 14.86 18.04
C PHE A 193 -8.32 15.13 19.01
N ALA A 194 -8.19 14.69 20.27
CA ALA A 194 -9.21 14.94 21.28
C ALA A 194 -9.23 16.43 21.65
N ILE A 195 -10.45 16.98 21.80
CA ILE A 195 -10.66 18.37 22.20
C ILE A 195 -11.67 18.44 23.33
N PHE A 196 -11.54 19.47 24.17
CA PHE A 196 -12.48 19.80 25.24
C PHE A 196 -13.66 20.62 24.70
#